data_AF-A0A952FTP6-F1
#
_entry.id   AF-A0A952FTP6-F1
#
_cell.length_a   1.000
_cell.length_b   1.000
_cell.length_c   1.000
_cell.angle_alpha   90.00
_cell.angle_beta   90.00
_cell.angle_gamma   90.00
#
_symmetry.space_group_name_H-M   'P 1'
#
loop_
_entity.id
_entity.type
_entity.pdbx_description
1 polymer ?
#
loop_
_entity_poly.entity_id
_entity_poly.type
_entity_poly.pdbx_seq_one_letter_code
_entity_poly.pdbx_strand_id
1 'polypeptide(L)' 'FHDIGGVFHHADGRGVAAGPNPQRKSYASYASFSDPDGNSWVFQEVTTRLSGDIEPGDARFTREVVDAVRHTAGGG' A
#
# COMPACT_ATOMS: atom_id res chain seq x y z
N PHE A 1 -15.69 7.75 -13.54
CA PHE A 1 -16.07 7.71 -12.12
C PHE A 1 -14.88 8.22 -11.31
N HIS A 2 -15.07 9.17 -10.40
CA HIS A 2 -13.98 9.82 -9.64
C HIS A 2 -14.40 10.04 -8.18
N ASP A 3 -13.44 10.05 -7.27
CA ASP A 3 -13.62 10.57 -5.91
C ASP A 3 -13.32 12.08 -5.91
N ILE A 4 -14.22 12.90 -5.35
CA ILE A 4 -14.12 14.37 -5.23
C ILE A 4 -13.41 14.77 -3.93
N GLY A 5 -13.04 13.81 -3.06
CA GLY A 5 -12.29 14.02 -1.82
C GLY A 5 -11.16 13.01 -1.51
N GLY A 6 -10.91 12.03 -2.38
CA GLY A 6 -10.16 10.81 -2.09
C GLY A 6 -8.64 10.95 -2.02
N VAL A 7 -8.11 11.21 -0.84
CA VAL A 7 -6.69 11.26 -0.52
C VAL A 7 -6.00 9.93 -0.88
N PHE A 8 -5.46 9.84 -2.09
CA PHE A 8 -4.42 8.87 -2.42
C PHE A 8 -3.08 9.45 -1.97
N HIS A 9 -2.68 9.13 -0.73
CA HIS A 9 -1.30 9.29 -0.29
C HIS A 9 -0.40 8.64 -1.37
N HIS A 10 0.53 9.40 -1.96
CA HIS A 10 1.52 8.99 -2.97
C HIS A 10 1.17 9.13 -4.47
N ALA A 11 0.05 9.76 -4.86
CA ALA A 11 -0.17 10.10 -6.28
C ALA A 11 0.84 11.14 -6.84
N ASP A 12 1.62 11.81 -5.97
CA ASP A 12 2.65 12.77 -6.35
C ASP A 12 4.03 12.14 -6.60
N GLY A 13 4.16 10.81 -6.47
CA GLY A 13 5.40 10.07 -6.69
C GLY A 13 6.51 10.34 -5.68
N ARG A 14 6.26 11.13 -4.62
CA ARG A 14 7.27 11.42 -3.60
C ARG A 14 7.50 10.18 -2.73
N GLY A 15 8.77 9.78 -2.62
CA GLY A 15 9.18 8.62 -1.83
C GLY A 15 9.05 7.26 -2.55
N VAL A 16 8.72 7.25 -3.85
CA VAL A 16 8.69 6.03 -4.66
C VAL A 16 10.05 5.82 -5.32
N ALA A 17 10.68 4.67 -5.06
CA ALA A 17 11.89 4.24 -5.75
C ALA A 17 11.53 3.38 -6.99
N ALA A 18 12.41 3.37 -7.99
CA ALA A 18 12.21 2.54 -9.17
C ALA A 18 12.33 1.04 -8.83
N GLY A 19 11.44 0.25 -9.43
CA GLY A 19 11.38 -1.20 -9.22
C GLY A 19 10.54 -1.62 -8.01
N PRO A 20 10.30 -2.93 -7.85
CA PRO A 20 9.57 -3.45 -6.70
C PRO A 20 10.37 -3.27 -5.40
N ASN A 21 9.69 -3.34 -4.26
CA ASN A 21 10.36 -3.39 -2.96
C ASN A 21 11.43 -4.51 -2.98
N PRO A 22 12.72 -4.22 -2.67
CA PRO A 22 13.78 -5.21 -2.80
C PRO A 22 13.58 -6.45 -1.92
N GLN A 23 12.91 -6.30 -0.78
CA GLN A 23 12.55 -7.39 0.12
C GLN A 23 11.17 -8.01 -0.20
N ARG A 24 10.50 -7.54 -1.26
CA ARG A 24 9.16 -7.99 -1.71
C ARG A 24 8.12 -8.05 -0.59
N LYS A 25 8.22 -7.09 0.34
CA LYS A 25 7.25 -6.92 1.42
C LYS A 25 5.86 -6.70 0.83
N SER A 26 4.88 -7.41 1.36
CA SER A 26 3.50 -7.28 0.88
C SER A 26 3.01 -5.86 1.10
N TYR A 27 2.21 -5.35 0.16
CA TYR A 27 1.70 -3.98 0.14
C TYR A 27 2.76 -2.89 -0.10
N ALA A 28 4.02 -3.23 -0.40
CA ALA A 28 5.12 -2.25 -0.52
C ALA A 28 5.60 -1.95 -1.95
N SER A 29 5.02 -2.59 -2.97
CA SER A 29 5.28 -2.28 -4.38
C SER A 29 3.99 -1.84 -5.06
N TYR A 30 4.09 -0.90 -5.99
CA TYR A 30 2.94 -0.34 -6.71
C TYR A 30 3.25 -0.19 -8.20
N ALA A 31 2.20 -0.22 -9.02
CA ALA A 31 2.26 0.15 -10.44
C ALA A 31 1.07 1.05 -10.78
N SER A 32 1.33 2.15 -11.47
CA SER A 32 0.29 3.08 -11.91
C SER A 32 0.12 3.04 -13.42
N PHE A 33 -1.13 3.13 -13.89
CA PHE A 33 -1.46 3.24 -15.30
C PHE A 33 -2.55 4.28 -15.52
N SER A 34 -2.46 4.98 -16.64
CA SER A 34 -3.47 5.92 -17.10
C SER A 34 -3.95 5.46 -18.48
N ASP A 35 -5.26 5.50 -18.73
CA ASP A 35 -5.80 5.27 -20.07
C ASP A 35 -5.94 6.59 -20.85
N PRO A 36 -6.13 6.52 -22.18
CA PRO A 36 -6.40 7.69 -23.01
C PRO A 36 -7.71 8.42 -22.69
N ASP A 37 -8.65 7.76 -22.00
CA ASP A 37 -9.93 8.35 -21.59
C ASP A 37 -9.79 9.23 -20.33
N GLY A 38 -8.58 9.29 -19.76
CA GLY A 38 -8.24 10.11 -18.60
C GLY A 38 -8.49 9.40 -17.27
N ASN A 39 -8.81 8.11 -17.25
CA ASN A 39 -8.82 7.35 -16.01
C ASN A 39 -7.39 7.04 -15.57
N SER A 40 -7.20 6.94 -14.26
CA SER A 40 -5.94 6.52 -13.66
C SER A 40 -6.21 5.47 -12.60
N TRP A 41 -5.30 4.52 -12.51
CA TRP A 41 -5.43 3.39 -11.64
C TRP A 41 -4.07 3.06 -11.03
N VAL A 42 -4.11 2.54 -9.82
CA VAL A 42 -2.94 2.05 -9.08
C VAL A 42 -3.18 0.60 -8.70
N PHE A 43 -2.24 -0.25 -9.06
CA PHE A 43 -2.13 -1.61 -8.57
C PHE A 43 -1.14 -1.66 -7.42
N GLN A 44 -1.44 -2.48 -6.42
CA GLN A 44 -0.55 -2.76 -5.31
C GLN A 44 -0.18 -4.24 -5.32
N GLU A 45 1.11 -4.56 -5.18
CA GLU A 45 1.58 -5.93 -5.03
C GLU A 45 1.20 -6.46 -3.64
N VAL A 46 0.49 -7.58 -3.61
CA VAL A 46 0.11 -8.27 -2.37
C VAL A 46 0.66 -9.70 -2.43
N THR A 47 1.77 -9.94 -1.73
CA THR A 47 2.39 -11.27 -1.61
C THR A 47 1.86 -12.07 -0.41
N THR A 48 1.32 -11.37 0.59
CA THR A 48 0.67 -11.97 1.78
C THR A 48 -0.49 -11.06 2.19
N ARG A 49 -1.67 -11.64 2.42
CA ARG A 49 -2.85 -10.89 2.88
C ARG A 49 -2.71 -10.50 4.34
N LEU A 50 -3.23 -9.33 4.71
CA LEU A 50 -3.36 -8.95 6.11
C LEU A 50 -4.28 -9.92 6.86
N SER A 51 -3.90 -10.26 8.08
CA SER A 51 -4.62 -11.18 8.96
C SER A 51 -4.42 -10.74 10.42
N GLY A 52 -5.27 -11.20 11.32
CA GLY A 52 -5.26 -10.79 12.74
C GLY A 52 -4.05 -11.27 13.54
N ASP A 53 -3.27 -12.21 13.00
CA ASP A 53 -2.10 -12.84 13.61
C ASP A 53 -0.77 -12.12 13.28
N ILE A 54 -0.81 -10.89 12.77
CA ILE A 54 0.41 -10.14 12.45
C ILE A 54 1.14 -9.73 13.74
N GLU A 55 2.37 -10.20 13.88
CA GLU A 55 3.25 -9.98 15.03
C GLU A 55 4.17 -8.74 14.88
N PRO A 56 4.72 -8.16 15.98
CA PRO A 56 5.63 -7.03 15.87
C PRO A 56 6.90 -7.50 15.16
N GLY A 57 7.34 -6.74 14.16
CA GLY A 57 8.53 -7.10 13.39
C GLY A 57 8.33 -8.21 12.36
N ASP A 58 7.07 -8.54 12.00
CA ASP A 58 6.79 -9.45 10.90
C ASP A 58 7.47 -9.00 9.60
N ALA A 59 8.44 -9.78 9.15
CA ALA A 59 9.27 -9.46 8.00
C ALA A 59 8.52 -9.42 6.67
N ARG A 60 7.31 -10.02 6.61
CA ARG A 60 6.44 -10.01 5.42
C ARG A 60 5.92 -8.62 5.07
N PHE A 61 5.91 -7.71 6.06
CA PHE A 61 5.31 -6.38 5.94
C PHE A 61 6.32 -5.27 6.28
N THR A 62 6.02 -4.05 5.88
CA THR A 62 6.75 -2.86 6.37
C THR A 62 6.31 -2.55 7.80
N ARG A 63 7.13 -1.79 8.55
CA ARG A 63 6.80 -1.44 9.93
C ARG A 63 5.49 -0.67 9.97
N GLU A 64 5.31 0.24 9.00
CA GLU A 64 4.14 1.09 8.84
C GLU A 64 2.86 0.27 8.65
N VAL A 65 2.90 -0.81 7.87
CA VAL A 65 1.74 -1.69 7.67
C VAL A 65 1.41 -2.48 8.95
N VAL A 66 2.43 -3.00 9.65
CA VAL A 66 2.23 -3.69 10.94
C VAL A 66 1.61 -2.76 11.97
N ASP A 67 2.14 -1.54 12.09
CA ASP A 67 1.65 -0.54 13.03
C ASP A 67 0.20 -0.13 12.70
N ALA A 68 -0.11 0.14 11.42
CA ALA A 68 -1.44 0.55 10.99
C ALA A 68 -2.52 -0.49 11.31
N VAL A 69 -2.27 -1.77 11.02
CA VAL A 69 -3.21 -2.87 11.30
C VAL A 69 -3.51 -2.99 12.79
N ARG A 70 -2.50 -2.76 13.62
CA ARG A 70 -2.63 -2.86 15.08
C ARG A 70 -3.29 -1.64 15.71
N HIS A 71 -3.04 -0.46 15.16
CA HIS A 71 -3.76 0.75 15.55
C HIS A 71 -5.27 0.62 15.25
N THR A 72 -5.65 0.00 14.13
CA THR A 72 -7.06 -0.28 13.84
C THR A 72 -7.67 -1.39 14.71
N ALA A 73 -6.86 -2.32 15.22
CA ALA A 73 -7.34 -3.39 16.10
C ALA A 73 -7.51 -2.96 17.58
N GLY A 74 -6.99 -1.78 17.96
CA GLY A 74 -7.04 -1.25 19.33
C GLY A 74 -8.08 -0.13 19.57
N GLY A 75 -8.86 0.25 18.55
CA GLY A 75 -9.88 1.30 18.67
C GLY A 75 -11.29 0.73 18.77
N GLY A 76 -11.76 0.53 20.02
CA GLY A 76 -13.16 0.28 20.37
C GLY A 76 -13.64 1.33 21.35
#